data_AF-A0A142X075-F1
#
_entry.id   AF-A0A142X075-F1
#
_cell.length_a   1.000
_cell.length_b   1.000
_cell.length_c   1.000
_cell.angle_alpha   90.00
_cell.angle_beta   90.00
_cell.angle_gamma   90.00
#
_symmetry.space_group_name_H-M   'P 1'
#
loop_
_entity.id
_entity.type
_entity.pdbx_description
1 polymer ?
#
loop_
_entity_poly.entity_id
_entity_poly.type
_entity_poly.pdbx_seq_one_letter_code
_entity_poly.pdbx_strand_id
1 'polypeptide(L)'
;MLRSSRKGFTLIELLVVIAIIAVLVAILLPAVQQAREAARRSQCGNNLKQFGVALHNYHEAFGMFPPAICPSVYDSSTTTAWRGFSVHTMLLPYMDQAGIYGKLDFNRRYDEAPNANNDVRKRIANFLCPSDFTYPGGVNDAGVNYAVSAGPSTFWNVGVADRVGFVQFVKSVRIGDIMDGTSNVVAMGEVTVGNNDTAKYELRRSLIRAQAYPTGFTRSFTPQAVLNAYGQQCLGGTTNIHATLHQQWMNGIGGQTIFNTLNTPNSPNPDCHDCAGCGWYDSQGVWTARSRHTGGVQVLMADGAVKFIGDSVDFTNWQRAGGAFDGAPIGDL
;
A
#
# COMPACT_ATOMS: atom_id res chain seq x y z
N MET A 1 66.92 -1.25 -35.92
CA MET A 1 65.77 -1.62 -35.07
C MET A 1 66.06 -1.18 -33.63
N LEU A 2 65.51 -0.05 -33.19
CA LEU A 2 65.67 0.43 -31.82
C LEU A 2 64.72 -0.35 -30.90
N ARG A 3 65.27 -1.16 -30.00
CA ARG A 3 64.51 -1.95 -29.02
C ARG A 3 63.97 -1.00 -27.95
N SER A 4 62.66 -0.77 -27.97
CA SER A 4 61.96 -0.02 -26.93
C SER A 4 62.14 -0.72 -25.58
N SER A 5 62.82 -0.05 -24.64
CA SER A 5 62.96 -0.47 -23.25
C SER A 5 61.57 -0.42 -22.60
N ARG A 6 60.94 -1.58 -22.40
CA ARG A 6 59.72 -1.69 -21.61
C ARG A 6 60.11 -1.47 -20.14
N LYS A 7 59.72 -0.33 -19.57
CA LYS A 7 59.83 -0.09 -18.13
C LYS A 7 58.96 -1.12 -17.40
N GLY A 8 59.57 -1.91 -16.52
CA GLY A 8 58.87 -2.87 -15.67
C GLY A 8 58.11 -2.15 -14.56
N PHE A 9 56.90 -2.62 -14.26
CA PHE A 9 56.07 -2.10 -13.19
C PHE A 9 56.52 -2.68 -11.85
N THR A 10 56.73 -1.84 -10.84
CA THR A 10 57.14 -2.32 -9.51
C THR A 10 55.93 -2.80 -8.70
N LEU A 11 56.14 -3.80 -7.85
CA LEU A 11 55.09 -4.32 -6.97
C LEU A 11 54.49 -3.22 -6.05
N ILE A 12 55.31 -2.23 -5.69
CA ILE A 12 54.90 -1.08 -4.87
C ILE A 12 53.94 -0.16 -5.65
N GLU A 13 54.23 0.16 -6.92
CA GLU A 13 53.34 0.97 -7.76
C GLU A 13 51.97 0.31 -7.94
N LEU A 14 51.93 -1.02 -8.08
CA LEU A 14 50.66 -1.76 -8.14
C LEU A 14 49.88 -1.62 -6.83
N LEU A 15 50.54 -1.84 -5.70
CA LEU A 15 49.95 -1.79 -4.37
C LEU A 15 49.37 -0.41 -4.04
N VAL A 16 50.07 0.66 -4.39
CA VAL A 16 49.59 2.04 -4.16
C VAL A 16 48.34 2.33 -4.99
N VAL A 17 48.32 1.93 -6.26
CA VAL A 17 47.16 2.17 -7.13
C VAL A 17 45.94 1.42 -6.63
N ILE A 18 46.07 0.14 -6.25
CA ILE A 18 44.93 -0.62 -5.72
C ILE A 18 44.46 -0.05 -4.37
N ALA A 19 45.37 0.44 -3.52
CA ALA A 19 45.02 1.07 -2.25
C ALA A 19 44.21 2.36 -2.47
N ILE A 20 44.60 3.20 -3.43
CA ILE A 20 43.86 4.42 -3.77
C ILE A 20 42.47 4.05 -4.33
N ILE A 21 42.38 3.10 -5.26
CA ILE A 21 41.10 2.65 -5.82
C ILE A 21 40.19 2.08 -4.71
N ALA A 22 40.74 1.27 -3.80
CA ALA A 22 39.98 0.71 -2.69
C ALA A 22 39.40 1.81 -1.77
N VAL A 23 40.20 2.83 -1.44
CA VAL A 23 39.74 3.98 -0.64
C VAL A 23 38.67 4.78 -1.38
N LEU A 24 38.87 5.07 -2.67
CA LEU A 24 37.88 5.80 -3.48
C LEU A 24 36.56 5.03 -3.57
N VAL A 25 36.59 3.73 -3.84
CA VAL A 25 35.38 2.89 -3.90
C VAL A 25 34.70 2.80 -2.54
N ALA A 26 35.47 2.67 -1.45
CA ALA A 26 34.92 2.63 -0.10
C ALA A 26 34.16 3.92 0.27
N ILE A 27 34.61 5.08 -0.22
CA ILE A 27 33.93 6.36 0.01
C ILE A 27 32.74 6.56 -0.96
N LEU A 28 32.87 6.12 -2.21
CA LEU A 28 31.84 6.34 -3.24
C LEU A 28 30.66 5.36 -3.14
N LEU A 29 30.88 4.11 -2.74
CA LEU A 29 29.82 3.10 -2.73
C LEU A 29 28.67 3.46 -1.77
N PRO A 30 28.91 3.88 -0.51
CA PRO A 30 27.82 4.31 0.38
C PRO A 30 27.04 5.50 -0.19
N ALA A 31 27.75 6.47 -0.77
CA ALA A 31 27.15 7.67 -1.35
C ALA A 31 26.26 7.33 -2.56
N VAL A 32 26.71 6.45 -3.45
CA VAL A 32 25.92 6.00 -4.62
C VAL A 32 24.66 5.25 -4.18
N GLN A 33 24.74 4.42 -3.13
CA GLN A 33 23.55 3.71 -2.63
C GLN A 33 22.54 4.65 -1.99
N GLN A 34 23.00 5.63 -1.21
CA GLN A 34 22.14 6.66 -0.62
C GLN A 34 21.45 7.49 -1.71
N ALA A 35 22.19 7.91 -2.74
CA ALA A 35 21.63 8.64 -3.87
C ALA A 35 20.58 7.82 -4.64
N ARG A 36 20.83 6.51 -4.85
CA ARG A 36 19.87 5.62 -5.50
C ARG A 36 18.58 5.45 -4.69
N GLU A 37 18.69 5.29 -3.38
CA GLU A 37 17.51 5.16 -2.52
C GLU A 37 16.71 6.47 -2.44
N ALA A 38 17.39 7.61 -2.35
CA ALA A 38 16.73 8.91 -2.41
C ALA A 38 15.95 9.08 -3.73
N ALA A 39 16.55 8.70 -4.86
CA ALA A 39 15.88 8.75 -6.16
C ALA A 39 14.66 7.81 -6.22
N ARG A 40 14.76 6.57 -5.70
CA ARG A 40 13.61 5.66 -5.62
C ARG A 40 12.49 6.20 -4.74
N ARG A 41 12.83 6.81 -3.60
CA ARG A 41 11.87 7.46 -2.70
C ARG A 41 11.17 8.65 -3.36
N SER A 42 11.89 9.46 -4.12
CA SER A 42 11.29 10.53 -4.93
C SER A 42 10.35 9.95 -6.00
N GLN A 43 10.72 8.84 -6.65
CA GLN A 43 9.85 8.17 -7.62
C GLN A 43 8.56 7.67 -6.97
N CYS A 44 8.61 7.03 -5.79
CA CYS A 44 7.40 6.56 -5.12
C CYS A 44 6.50 7.73 -4.67
N GLY A 45 7.09 8.85 -4.24
CA GLY A 45 6.35 10.09 -3.99
C GLY A 45 5.68 10.66 -5.26
N ASN A 46 6.37 10.64 -6.40
CA ASN A 46 5.80 11.09 -7.68
C ASN A 46 4.65 10.17 -8.15
N ASN A 47 4.76 8.85 -7.95
CA ASN A 47 3.70 7.91 -8.27
C ASN A 47 2.43 8.21 -7.43
N LEU A 48 2.57 8.45 -6.11
CA LEU A 48 1.46 8.90 -5.26
C LEU A 48 0.87 10.24 -5.73
N LYS A 49 1.71 11.18 -6.19
CA LYS A 49 1.22 12.44 -6.74
C LYS A 49 0.34 12.24 -7.97
N GLN A 50 0.68 11.28 -8.85
CA GLN A 50 -0.17 10.92 -9.99
C GLN A 50 -1.52 10.36 -9.54
N PHE A 51 -1.56 9.53 -8.50
CA PHE A 51 -2.83 9.10 -7.90
C PHE A 51 -3.64 10.28 -7.34
N GLY A 52 -2.99 11.25 -6.70
CA GLY A 52 -3.65 12.47 -6.22
C GLY A 52 -4.30 13.26 -7.35
N VAL A 53 -3.58 13.49 -8.45
CA VAL A 53 -4.14 14.15 -9.63
C VAL A 53 -5.32 13.35 -10.19
N ALA A 54 -5.18 12.02 -10.30
CA ALA A 54 -6.26 11.16 -10.78
C ALA A 54 -7.51 11.18 -9.88
N LEU A 55 -7.33 11.17 -8.56
CA LEU A 55 -8.42 11.28 -7.58
C LEU A 55 -9.19 12.59 -7.72
N HIS A 56 -8.48 13.71 -7.87
CA HIS A 56 -9.14 15.02 -8.05
C HIS A 56 -9.81 15.16 -9.42
N ASN A 57 -9.23 14.62 -10.50
CA ASN A 57 -9.89 14.59 -11.81
C ASN A 57 -11.15 13.72 -11.78
N TYR A 58 -11.12 12.57 -11.07
CA TYR A 58 -12.31 11.76 -10.86
C TYR A 58 -13.36 12.54 -10.04
N HIS A 59 -12.94 13.23 -8.98
CA HIS A 59 -13.84 14.05 -8.16
C HIS A 59 -14.47 15.20 -8.98
N GLU A 60 -13.71 15.86 -9.85
CA GLU A 60 -14.21 16.89 -10.76
C GLU A 60 -15.29 16.34 -11.71
N ALA A 61 -15.07 15.13 -12.25
CA ALA A 61 -16.01 14.50 -13.18
C ALA A 61 -17.30 13.97 -12.51
N PHE A 62 -17.19 13.42 -11.29
CA PHE A 62 -18.29 12.68 -10.65
C PHE A 62 -18.83 13.32 -9.36
N GLY A 63 -18.22 14.40 -8.87
CA GLY A 63 -18.57 15.09 -7.63
C GLY A 63 -18.24 14.33 -6.33
N MET A 64 -17.55 13.18 -6.44
CA MET A 64 -17.21 12.29 -5.33
C MET A 64 -15.96 11.47 -5.67
N PHE A 65 -15.25 10.98 -4.65
CA PHE A 65 -14.20 9.99 -4.83
C PHE A 65 -14.78 8.59 -5.06
N PRO A 66 -14.06 7.68 -5.74
CA PRO A 66 -14.53 6.32 -5.94
C PRO A 66 -14.72 5.60 -4.59
N PRO A 67 -15.75 4.74 -4.44
CA PRO A 67 -15.87 3.88 -3.27
C PRO A 67 -14.75 2.84 -3.24
N ALA A 68 -14.43 2.28 -2.06
CA ALA A 68 -13.42 1.23 -1.97
C ALA A 68 -13.75 0.02 -2.86
N ILE A 69 -15.02 -0.38 -2.82
CA ILE A 69 -15.58 -1.50 -3.58
C ILE A 69 -16.66 -0.96 -4.49
N CYS A 70 -16.43 -1.06 -5.79
CA CYS A 70 -17.42 -0.80 -6.83
C CYS A 70 -17.94 -2.14 -7.36
N PRO A 71 -19.12 -2.60 -6.93
CA PRO A 71 -19.69 -3.86 -7.39
C PRO A 71 -20.02 -3.81 -8.89
N SER A 72 -20.19 -4.98 -9.51
CA SER A 72 -20.68 -5.02 -10.88
C SER A 72 -22.13 -4.52 -10.95
N VAL A 73 -22.56 -4.03 -12.11
CA VAL A 73 -23.89 -3.42 -12.30
C VAL A 73 -25.03 -4.38 -11.95
N TYR A 74 -24.85 -5.69 -12.21
CA TYR A 74 -25.84 -6.73 -11.90
C TYR A 74 -25.66 -7.38 -10.52
N ASP A 75 -24.64 -6.95 -9.77
CA ASP A 75 -24.38 -7.45 -8.42
C ASP A 75 -24.72 -6.37 -7.40
N SER A 76 -26.01 -6.22 -7.10
CA SER A 76 -26.47 -5.32 -6.05
C SER A 76 -26.27 -5.89 -4.64
N SER A 77 -25.63 -7.06 -4.51
CA SER A 77 -25.47 -7.74 -3.22
C SER A 77 -24.19 -7.34 -2.51
N THR A 78 -24.30 -6.95 -1.25
CA THR A 78 -23.12 -6.81 -0.37
C THR A 78 -22.48 -8.17 -0.05
N THR A 79 -23.17 -9.29 -0.29
CA THR A 79 -22.64 -10.65 -0.02
C THR A 79 -21.50 -11.05 -0.95
N THR A 80 -21.36 -10.39 -2.09
CA THR A 80 -20.32 -10.64 -3.10
C THR A 80 -19.43 -9.43 -3.34
N ALA A 81 -19.42 -8.48 -2.38
CA ALA A 81 -18.56 -7.30 -2.39
C ALA A 81 -17.06 -7.64 -2.51
N TRP A 82 -16.63 -8.84 -2.12
CA TRP A 82 -15.25 -9.31 -2.31
C TRP A 82 -14.84 -9.47 -3.78
N ARG A 83 -15.81 -9.36 -4.70
CA ARG A 83 -15.65 -9.39 -6.15
C ARG A 83 -15.89 -8.03 -6.82
N GLY A 84 -15.85 -6.93 -6.06
CA GLY A 84 -15.97 -5.58 -6.60
C GLY A 84 -14.64 -5.01 -7.08
N PHE A 85 -14.75 -4.08 -8.03
CA PHE A 85 -13.62 -3.30 -8.53
C PHE A 85 -13.11 -2.31 -7.49
N SER A 86 -11.80 -2.05 -7.53
CA SER A 86 -11.10 -1.11 -6.67
C SER A 86 -11.24 0.35 -7.14
N VAL A 87 -10.84 1.26 -6.26
CA VAL A 87 -10.56 2.66 -6.59
C VAL A 87 -9.58 2.76 -7.76
N HIS A 88 -8.49 1.98 -7.75
CA HIS A 88 -7.48 2.00 -8.82
C HIS A 88 -8.06 1.72 -10.19
N THR A 89 -9.05 0.82 -10.27
CA THR A 89 -9.75 0.53 -11.53
C THR A 89 -10.48 1.78 -12.05
N MET A 90 -11.14 2.50 -11.15
CA MET A 90 -11.87 3.72 -11.49
C MET A 90 -10.96 4.90 -11.87
N LEU A 91 -9.71 4.87 -11.41
CA LEU A 91 -8.71 5.90 -11.72
C LEU A 91 -7.96 5.69 -13.04
N LEU A 92 -8.05 4.51 -13.66
CA LEU A 92 -7.31 4.18 -14.89
C LEU A 92 -7.43 5.24 -16.02
N PRO A 93 -8.62 5.80 -16.33
CA PRO A 93 -8.75 6.82 -17.37
C PRO A 93 -7.94 8.09 -17.08
N TYR A 94 -7.71 8.40 -15.81
CA TYR A 94 -6.99 9.58 -15.33
C TYR A 94 -5.51 9.32 -15.06
N MET A 95 -5.01 8.12 -15.40
CA MET A 95 -3.63 7.68 -15.22
C MET A 95 -3.01 7.13 -16.52
N ASP A 96 -3.48 7.63 -17.67
CA ASP A 96 -3.06 7.19 -19.01
C ASP A 96 -3.29 5.69 -19.27
N GLN A 97 -4.23 5.06 -18.56
CA GLN A 97 -4.61 3.64 -18.74
C GLN A 97 -6.03 3.47 -19.33
N ALA A 98 -6.51 4.46 -20.09
CA ALA A 98 -7.83 4.42 -20.73
C ALA A 98 -8.03 3.20 -21.65
N GLY A 99 -6.97 2.71 -22.30
CA GLY A 99 -7.01 1.51 -23.16
C GLY A 99 -7.25 0.20 -22.40
N ILE A 100 -6.86 0.12 -21.13
CA ILE A 100 -7.21 -1.00 -20.24
C ILE A 100 -8.66 -0.82 -19.77
N TYR A 101 -9.00 0.38 -19.32
CA TYR A 101 -10.34 0.70 -18.81
C TYR A 101 -11.46 0.38 -19.82
N GLY A 102 -11.28 0.77 -21.09
CA GLY A 102 -12.26 0.54 -22.15
C GLY A 102 -12.48 -0.93 -22.53
N LYS A 103 -11.65 -1.86 -22.02
CA LYS A 103 -11.81 -3.31 -22.20
C LYS A 103 -12.53 -4.00 -21.04
N LEU A 104 -12.74 -3.29 -19.94
CA LEU A 104 -13.44 -3.81 -18.77
C LEU A 104 -14.95 -3.85 -19.02
N ASP A 105 -15.59 -4.93 -18.59
CA ASP A 105 -17.04 -5.04 -18.57
C ASP A 105 -17.55 -4.92 -17.13
N PHE A 106 -18.10 -3.74 -16.79
CA PHE A 106 -18.64 -3.45 -15.46
C PHE A 106 -19.96 -4.18 -15.17
N ASN A 107 -20.56 -4.87 -16.15
CA ASN A 107 -21.68 -5.78 -15.91
C ASN A 107 -21.22 -7.09 -15.24
N ARG A 108 -19.94 -7.42 -15.38
CA ARG A 108 -19.32 -8.62 -14.81
C ARG A 108 -18.47 -8.26 -13.61
N ARG A 109 -18.24 -9.24 -12.75
CA ARG A 109 -17.33 -9.08 -11.62
C ARG A 109 -15.88 -8.94 -12.12
N TYR A 110 -15.01 -8.38 -11.29
CA TYR A 110 -13.62 -8.11 -11.69
C TYR A 110 -12.81 -9.38 -12.05
N ASP A 111 -13.23 -10.54 -11.55
CA ASP A 111 -12.61 -11.86 -11.71
C ASP A 111 -13.37 -12.77 -12.69
N GLU A 112 -14.34 -12.24 -13.43
CA GLU A 112 -15.08 -12.97 -14.48
C GLU A 112 -14.64 -12.50 -15.86
N ALA A 113 -14.69 -13.38 -16.87
CA ALA A 113 -14.44 -12.96 -18.24
C ALA A 113 -15.45 -11.85 -18.65
N PRO A 114 -14.99 -10.78 -19.33
CA PRO A 114 -13.64 -10.56 -19.87
C PRO A 114 -12.61 -9.98 -18.89
N ASN A 115 -13.03 -9.56 -17.69
CA ASN A 115 -12.18 -8.90 -16.68
C ASN A 115 -11.10 -9.82 -16.08
N ALA A 116 -11.30 -11.14 -16.13
CA ALA A 116 -10.31 -12.14 -15.76
C ALA A 116 -9.15 -12.27 -16.76
N ASN A 117 -9.26 -11.67 -17.95
CA ASN A 117 -8.29 -11.87 -19.02
C ASN A 117 -6.96 -11.14 -18.75
N ASN A 118 -5.86 -11.76 -19.19
CA ASN A 118 -4.51 -11.20 -19.08
C ASN A 118 -4.37 -9.82 -19.74
N ASP A 119 -5.23 -9.50 -20.72
CA ASP A 119 -5.14 -8.23 -21.42
C ASP A 119 -5.51 -7.01 -20.57
N VAL A 120 -6.30 -7.21 -19.51
CA VAL A 120 -6.77 -6.15 -18.61
C VAL A 120 -6.16 -6.22 -17.23
N ARG A 121 -5.44 -7.30 -16.89
CA ARG A 121 -4.79 -7.51 -15.58
C ARG A 121 -3.28 -7.25 -15.58
N LYS A 122 -2.77 -6.61 -16.63
CA LYS A 122 -1.32 -6.39 -16.83
C LYS A 122 -0.73 -5.55 -15.70
N ARG A 123 0.58 -5.70 -15.52
CA ARG A 123 1.41 -4.83 -14.70
C ARG A 123 1.32 -3.37 -15.17
N ILE A 124 1.00 -2.47 -14.25
CA ILE A 124 1.04 -1.01 -14.45
C ILE A 124 2.23 -0.46 -13.67
N ALA A 125 3.21 0.12 -14.38
CA ALA A 125 4.47 0.54 -13.76
C ALA A 125 4.25 1.57 -12.64
N ASN A 126 3.32 2.51 -12.83
CA ASN A 126 3.06 3.60 -11.88
C ASN A 126 2.35 3.12 -10.60
N PHE A 127 1.87 1.87 -10.56
CA PHE A 127 1.25 1.28 -9.38
C PHE A 127 2.28 0.63 -8.43
N LEU A 128 3.55 0.59 -8.85
CA LEU A 128 4.60 -0.13 -8.15
C LEU A 128 5.67 0.82 -7.64
N CYS A 129 6.16 0.56 -6.44
CA CYS A 129 7.27 1.29 -5.86
C CYS A 129 8.59 0.58 -6.22
N PRO A 130 9.55 1.23 -6.89
CA PRO A 130 10.83 0.62 -7.24
C PRO A 130 11.70 0.20 -6.04
N SER A 131 11.39 0.65 -4.83
CA SER A 131 12.07 0.19 -3.61
C SER A 131 11.47 -1.10 -3.04
N ASP A 132 10.24 -1.48 -3.43
CA ASP A 132 9.63 -2.73 -2.98
C ASP A 132 10.07 -3.94 -3.84
N PHE A 133 9.80 -5.14 -3.34
CA PHE A 133 9.97 -6.36 -4.10
C PHE A 133 8.97 -6.43 -5.26
N THR A 134 9.35 -7.13 -6.32
CA THR A 134 8.40 -7.51 -7.37
C THR A 134 7.59 -8.70 -6.89
N TYR A 135 6.26 -8.62 -6.99
CA TYR A 135 5.38 -9.73 -6.66
C TYR A 135 5.69 -10.95 -7.57
N PRO A 136 5.85 -12.17 -7.03
CA PRO A 136 6.31 -13.33 -7.80
C PRO A 136 5.24 -14.02 -8.67
N GLY A 137 4.18 -13.32 -9.07
CA GLY A 137 3.02 -13.85 -9.81
C GLY A 137 3.09 -13.77 -11.35
N GLY A 138 4.20 -13.30 -11.93
CA GLY A 138 4.33 -13.13 -13.39
C GLY A 138 3.78 -11.79 -13.91
N VAL A 139 3.17 -11.79 -15.10
CA VAL A 139 2.76 -10.56 -15.82
C VAL A 139 1.39 -10.03 -15.38
N ASN A 140 0.52 -10.90 -14.85
CA ASN A 140 -0.83 -10.55 -14.41
C ASN A 140 -0.87 -10.43 -12.89
N ASP A 141 -1.64 -9.48 -12.38
CA ASP A 141 -1.70 -9.18 -10.95
C ASP A 141 -0.30 -8.98 -10.34
N ALA A 142 0.50 -8.15 -11.01
CA ALA A 142 1.91 -7.93 -10.70
C ALA A 142 2.16 -7.07 -9.45
N GLY A 143 1.15 -6.94 -8.60
CA GLY A 143 1.19 -6.18 -7.37
C GLY A 143 0.67 -4.74 -7.48
N VAL A 144 0.45 -4.13 -6.32
CA VAL A 144 0.17 -2.71 -6.12
C VAL A 144 0.87 -2.26 -4.83
N ASN A 145 1.54 -1.12 -4.87
CA ASN A 145 2.28 -0.59 -3.71
C ASN A 145 1.64 0.65 -3.10
N TYR A 146 0.52 1.11 -3.65
CA TYR A 146 -0.18 2.30 -3.19
C TYR A 146 -1.62 1.93 -2.93
N ALA A 147 -2.04 1.90 -1.67
CA ALA A 147 -3.39 1.50 -1.27
C ALA A 147 -4.17 2.72 -0.76
N VAL A 148 -5.49 2.69 -0.92
CA VAL A 148 -6.40 3.70 -0.34
C VAL A 148 -6.65 3.41 1.15
N SER A 149 -6.82 4.47 1.92
CA SER A 149 -6.97 4.43 3.38
C SER A 149 -8.41 4.22 3.79
N ALA A 150 -8.70 3.12 4.49
CA ALA A 150 -9.94 2.93 5.23
C ALA A 150 -9.93 3.62 6.62
N GLY A 151 -8.93 4.46 6.89
CA GLY A 151 -8.78 5.16 8.17
C GLY A 151 -8.51 4.20 9.33
N PRO A 152 -8.74 4.62 10.58
CA PRO A 152 -8.54 3.77 11.75
C PRO A 152 -9.76 2.85 11.92
N SER A 153 -10.04 2.00 10.93
CA SER A 153 -11.19 1.09 10.87
C SER A 153 -10.78 -0.31 10.43
N THR A 154 -11.49 -1.34 10.90
CA THR A 154 -11.36 -2.70 10.37
C THR A 154 -12.02 -2.88 9.00
N PHE A 155 -12.61 -1.82 8.44
CA PHE A 155 -13.09 -1.67 7.06
C PHE A 155 -14.26 -2.57 6.62
N TRP A 156 -14.08 -3.89 6.67
CA TRP A 156 -14.96 -4.85 6.01
C TRP A 156 -16.33 -4.93 6.68
N ASN A 157 -17.37 -4.49 5.97
CA ASN A 157 -18.76 -4.52 6.42
C ASN A 157 -18.96 -4.03 7.87
N VAL A 158 -18.21 -3.00 8.29
CA VAL A 158 -18.34 -2.41 9.63
C VAL A 158 -19.62 -1.57 9.74
N GLY A 159 -20.08 -1.35 10.98
CA GLY A 159 -21.21 -0.48 11.29
C GLY A 159 -20.98 0.95 10.82
N VAL A 160 -22.05 1.72 10.60
CA VAL A 160 -21.96 3.09 10.05
C VAL A 160 -21.06 4.00 10.89
N ALA A 161 -21.09 3.84 12.21
CA ALA A 161 -20.25 4.61 13.13
C ALA A 161 -18.74 4.33 12.98
N ASP A 162 -18.36 3.18 12.44
CA ASP A 162 -16.96 2.76 12.26
C ASP A 162 -16.43 3.03 10.84
N ARG A 163 -17.23 3.64 9.97
CA ARG A 163 -16.85 4.00 8.59
C ARG A 163 -16.19 5.37 8.58
N VAL A 164 -14.96 5.42 9.09
CA VAL A 164 -14.28 6.67 9.44
C VAL A 164 -13.20 7.11 8.45
N GLY A 165 -12.81 6.28 7.50
CA GLY A 165 -11.70 6.55 6.57
C GLY A 165 -12.04 7.33 5.30
N PHE A 166 -10.99 7.76 4.60
CA PHE A 166 -11.09 8.41 3.29
C PHE A 166 -11.91 7.61 2.29
N VAL A 167 -11.71 6.28 2.25
CA VAL A 167 -12.64 5.37 1.58
C VAL A 167 -13.45 4.57 2.58
N GLN A 168 -14.70 4.30 2.20
CA GLN A 168 -15.60 3.41 2.93
C GLN A 168 -15.99 2.23 2.05
N PHE A 169 -16.53 1.18 2.66
CA PHE A 169 -16.84 -0.10 2.01
C PHE A 169 -17.46 0.03 0.60
N VAL A 170 -18.71 0.49 0.49
CA VAL A 170 -19.40 0.76 -0.80
C VAL A 170 -19.93 2.21 -0.88
N LYS A 171 -19.61 3.04 0.11
CA LYS A 171 -20.08 4.43 0.17
C LYS A 171 -19.00 5.36 -0.39
N SER A 172 -19.38 6.16 -1.37
CA SER A 172 -18.53 7.22 -1.92
C SER A 172 -18.43 8.40 -0.95
N VAL A 173 -17.29 9.07 -0.98
CA VAL A 173 -16.96 10.22 -0.12
C VAL A 173 -16.78 11.46 -1.00
N ARG A 174 -17.38 12.58 -0.62
CA ARG A 174 -17.18 13.87 -1.29
C ARG A 174 -16.12 14.68 -0.54
N ILE A 175 -15.45 15.62 -1.22
CA ILE A 175 -14.53 16.56 -0.56
C ILE A 175 -15.20 17.26 0.63
N GLY A 176 -16.45 17.71 0.46
CA GLY A 176 -17.20 18.38 1.54
C GLY A 176 -17.62 17.47 2.69
N ASP A 177 -17.54 16.15 2.54
CA ASP A 177 -17.78 15.22 3.64
C ASP A 177 -16.55 15.13 4.57
N ILE A 178 -15.36 15.53 4.10
CA ILE A 178 -14.10 15.43 4.87
C ILE A 178 -14.03 16.61 5.86
N MET A 179 -14.51 16.39 7.09
CA MET A 179 -14.64 17.45 8.10
C MET A 179 -13.32 17.79 8.79
N ASP A 180 -12.33 16.89 8.75
CA ASP A 180 -11.07 17.02 9.50
C ASP A 180 -10.00 17.82 8.72
N GLY A 181 -10.39 18.33 7.55
CA GLY A 181 -9.55 19.08 6.62
C GLY A 181 -8.80 18.17 5.64
N THR A 182 -8.94 18.45 4.35
CA THR A 182 -8.34 17.61 3.29
C THR A 182 -6.81 17.52 3.35
N SER A 183 -6.12 18.50 3.94
CA SER A 183 -4.68 18.52 4.14
C SER A 183 -4.18 17.61 5.27
N ASN A 184 -5.10 17.14 6.12
CA ASN A 184 -4.79 16.36 7.32
C ASN A 184 -5.21 14.88 7.19
N VAL A 185 -6.11 14.58 6.25
CA VAL A 185 -6.63 13.23 6.02
C VAL A 185 -5.76 12.47 5.02
N VAL A 186 -5.31 11.28 5.41
CA VAL A 186 -4.56 10.34 4.57
C VAL A 186 -5.53 9.64 3.63
N ALA A 187 -5.36 9.87 2.33
CA ALA A 187 -6.16 9.28 1.27
C ALA A 187 -5.56 7.96 0.75
N MET A 188 -4.25 7.95 0.50
CA MET A 188 -3.51 6.76 0.07
C MET A 188 -2.16 6.67 0.76
N GLY A 189 -1.58 5.47 0.80
CA GLY A 189 -0.29 5.24 1.41
C GLY A 189 0.46 4.08 0.76
N GLU A 190 1.76 4.03 1.02
CA GLU A 190 2.58 2.89 0.62
C GLU A 190 2.19 1.61 1.37
N VAL A 191 2.18 0.51 0.63
CA VAL A 191 2.03 -0.86 1.12
C VAL A 191 3.04 -1.76 0.43
N THR A 192 3.40 -2.88 1.08
CA THR A 192 4.38 -3.85 0.55
C THR A 192 3.69 -5.07 -0.03
N VAL A 193 4.14 -5.55 -1.18
CA VAL A 193 3.56 -6.73 -1.82
C VAL A 193 3.96 -8.02 -1.12
N GLY A 194 3.09 -9.01 -1.20
CA GLY A 194 3.33 -10.36 -0.71
C GLY A 194 4.47 -11.10 -1.43
N ASN A 195 4.79 -12.29 -0.96
CA ASN A 195 5.82 -13.16 -1.52
C ASN A 195 5.26 -14.43 -2.19
N ASN A 196 3.93 -14.61 -2.21
CA ASN A 196 3.24 -15.78 -2.73
C ASN A 196 3.74 -17.12 -2.14
N ASP A 197 4.33 -17.10 -0.95
CA ASP A 197 4.84 -18.26 -0.25
C ASP A 197 4.11 -18.40 1.09
N THR A 198 3.14 -19.33 1.13
CA THR A 198 2.37 -19.61 2.36
C THR A 198 3.11 -20.51 3.35
N ALA A 199 4.28 -21.05 2.99
CA ALA A 199 5.07 -21.88 3.90
C ALA A 199 5.95 -21.04 4.84
N LYS A 200 6.21 -19.77 4.48
CA LYS A 200 7.07 -18.88 5.25
C LYS A 200 6.38 -17.57 5.58
N TYR A 201 6.06 -17.39 6.86
CA TYR A 201 5.65 -16.09 7.38
C TYR A 201 6.79 -15.06 7.24
N GLU A 202 6.44 -13.90 6.67
CA GLU A 202 7.32 -12.75 6.58
C GLU A 202 6.55 -11.51 7.05
N LEU A 203 7.04 -10.87 8.12
CA LEU A 203 6.47 -9.60 8.59
C LEU A 203 6.46 -8.60 7.43
N ARG A 204 5.35 -7.86 7.28
CA ARG A 204 5.07 -6.91 6.19
C ARG A 204 4.65 -7.52 4.85
N ARG A 205 4.76 -8.82 4.65
CA ARG A 205 4.45 -9.47 3.36
C ARG A 205 3.49 -10.65 3.49
N SER A 206 3.18 -11.04 4.71
CA SER A 206 2.18 -12.04 5.03
C SER A 206 1.09 -11.43 5.91
N LEU A 207 -0.13 -11.90 5.70
CA LEU A 207 -1.26 -11.64 6.57
C LEU A 207 -1.60 -12.92 7.35
N ILE A 208 -1.82 -12.79 8.65
CA ILE A 208 -2.15 -13.91 9.54
C ILE A 208 -3.68 -14.04 9.68
N ARG A 209 -4.17 -15.26 9.60
CA ARG A 209 -5.61 -15.57 9.53
C ARG A 209 -6.13 -16.18 10.83
N ALA A 210 -7.45 -16.22 10.97
CA ALA A 210 -8.15 -16.86 12.08
C ALA A 210 -7.73 -16.34 13.47
N GLN A 211 -7.45 -15.03 13.58
CA GLN A 211 -7.03 -14.39 14.83
C GLN A 211 -8.18 -13.63 15.47
N ALA A 212 -8.86 -14.25 16.44
CA ALA A 212 -9.97 -13.63 17.16
C ALA A 212 -9.55 -12.30 17.81
N TYR A 213 -10.41 -11.29 17.74
CA TYR A 213 -10.12 -10.00 18.35
C TYR A 213 -10.14 -10.09 19.89
N PRO A 214 -9.13 -9.54 20.59
CA PRO A 214 -9.05 -9.59 22.04
C PRO A 214 -10.10 -8.68 22.67
N THR A 215 -10.35 -8.87 23.97
CA THR A 215 -11.21 -8.00 24.77
C THR A 215 -10.77 -6.54 24.65
N GLY A 216 -11.72 -5.64 24.39
CA GLY A 216 -11.47 -4.20 24.23
C GLY A 216 -11.09 -3.79 22.81
N PHE A 217 -11.03 -4.71 21.85
CA PHE A 217 -10.83 -4.37 20.44
C PHE A 217 -12.09 -3.72 19.88
N THR A 218 -11.98 -2.46 19.48
CA THR A 218 -13.05 -1.70 18.79
C THR A 218 -12.89 -1.78 17.28
N ARG A 219 -13.99 -1.63 16.53
CA ARG A 219 -13.99 -1.69 15.06
C ARG A 219 -13.40 -0.44 14.40
N SER A 220 -13.34 0.66 15.14
CA SER A 220 -12.61 1.87 14.79
C SER A 220 -11.86 2.46 15.99
N PHE A 221 -10.78 3.21 15.73
CA PHE A 221 -9.94 3.86 16.74
C PHE A 221 -9.51 2.93 17.89
N THR A 222 -9.09 1.71 17.56
CA THR A 222 -8.65 0.73 18.56
C THR A 222 -7.48 1.27 19.37
N PRO A 223 -7.51 1.23 20.72
CA PRO A 223 -6.42 1.72 21.54
C PRO A 223 -5.10 0.99 21.28
N GLN A 224 -3.98 1.71 21.36
CA GLN A 224 -2.65 1.16 21.07
C GLN A 224 -2.31 -0.08 21.88
N ALA A 225 -2.64 -0.10 23.18
CA ALA A 225 -2.38 -1.25 24.05
C ALA A 225 -3.11 -2.51 23.57
N VAL A 226 -4.34 -2.36 23.08
CA VAL A 226 -5.16 -3.46 22.55
C VAL A 226 -4.63 -3.94 21.21
N LEU A 227 -4.22 -3.03 20.32
CA LEU A 227 -3.58 -3.38 19.05
C LEU A 227 -2.26 -4.12 19.26
N ASN A 228 -1.46 -3.71 20.23
CA ASN A 228 -0.23 -4.40 20.58
C ASN A 228 -0.52 -5.80 21.12
N ALA A 229 -1.52 -5.96 21.98
CA ALA A 229 -1.96 -7.28 22.46
C ALA A 229 -2.44 -8.16 21.29
N TYR A 230 -3.21 -7.61 20.35
CA TYR A 230 -3.64 -8.34 19.16
C TYR A 230 -2.47 -8.73 18.26
N GLY A 231 -1.52 -7.82 18.03
CA GLY A 231 -0.31 -8.10 17.26
C GLY A 231 0.52 -9.24 17.86
N GLN A 232 0.69 -9.26 19.20
CA GLN A 232 1.36 -10.36 19.88
C GLN A 232 0.60 -11.69 19.73
N GLN A 233 -0.73 -11.67 19.85
CA GLN A 233 -1.55 -12.87 19.62
C GLN A 233 -1.37 -13.40 18.19
N CYS A 234 -1.43 -12.51 17.20
CA CYS A 234 -1.27 -12.88 15.80
C CYS A 234 0.09 -13.54 15.51
N LEU A 235 1.17 -13.10 16.14
CA LEU A 235 2.48 -13.73 15.95
C LEU A 235 2.49 -15.23 16.37
N GLY A 236 1.54 -15.67 17.19
CA GLY A 236 1.30 -17.09 17.48
C GLY A 236 0.62 -17.87 16.35
N GLY A 237 0.00 -17.19 15.38
CA GLY A 237 -0.76 -17.77 14.26
C GLY A 237 -0.01 -17.90 12.94
N THR A 238 1.32 -17.77 12.95
CA THR A 238 2.17 -17.66 11.73
C THR A 238 2.17 -18.88 10.80
N THR A 239 1.54 -19.99 11.20
CA THR A 239 1.33 -21.18 10.36
C THR A 239 0.11 -21.10 9.45
N ASN A 240 -0.79 -20.14 9.67
CA ASN A 240 -1.99 -19.94 8.87
C ASN A 240 -2.01 -18.52 8.27
N ILE A 241 -1.46 -18.38 7.07
CA ILE A 241 -1.22 -17.08 6.45
C ILE A 241 -1.77 -16.98 5.02
N HIS A 242 -2.07 -15.75 4.60
CA HIS A 242 -2.09 -15.38 3.19
C HIS A 242 -0.79 -14.66 2.82
N ALA A 243 -0.23 -15.03 1.67
CA ALA A 243 1.03 -14.48 1.16
C ALA A 243 0.84 -13.66 -0.13
N THR A 244 -0.41 -13.39 -0.50
CA THR A 244 -0.82 -12.71 -1.74
C THR A 244 -1.25 -11.26 -1.49
N LEU A 245 -0.65 -10.63 -0.47
CA LEU A 245 -0.95 -9.25 -0.08
C LEU A 245 -0.63 -8.33 -1.25
N HIS A 246 -1.55 -7.40 -1.51
CA HIS A 246 -1.44 -6.36 -2.51
C HIS A 246 -1.06 -6.89 -3.88
N GLN A 247 -1.55 -8.08 -4.24
CA GLN A 247 -1.34 -8.72 -5.54
C GLN A 247 -2.22 -8.04 -6.61
N GLN A 248 -3.49 -7.81 -6.31
CA GLN A 248 -4.51 -7.43 -7.28
C GLN A 248 -4.88 -5.96 -7.17
N TRP A 249 -4.43 -5.15 -8.13
CA TRP A 249 -4.81 -3.74 -8.20
C TRP A 249 -6.29 -3.54 -8.57
N MET A 250 -6.96 -4.54 -9.16
CA MET A 250 -8.38 -4.44 -9.53
C MET A 250 -9.34 -4.66 -8.37
N ASN A 251 -8.89 -5.24 -7.25
CA ASN A 251 -9.79 -5.66 -6.18
C ASN A 251 -9.83 -4.67 -5.01
N GLY A 252 -11.03 -4.18 -4.69
CA GLY A 252 -11.32 -3.19 -3.65
C GLY A 252 -11.28 -3.66 -2.18
N ILE A 253 -10.78 -4.86 -1.87
CA ILE A 253 -10.79 -5.41 -0.51
C ILE A 253 -9.54 -5.07 0.32
N GLY A 254 -9.65 -5.29 1.63
CA GLY A 254 -8.56 -5.21 2.61
C GLY A 254 -7.36 -6.05 2.21
N GLY A 255 -6.15 -5.50 2.30
CA GLY A 255 -4.93 -6.24 1.95
C GLY A 255 -4.74 -6.46 0.44
N GLN A 256 -5.60 -5.91 -0.42
CA GLN A 256 -5.36 -5.81 -1.87
C GLN A 256 -5.10 -4.36 -2.27
N THR A 257 -6.12 -3.52 -2.30
CA THR A 257 -5.97 -2.08 -2.58
C THR A 257 -6.30 -1.19 -1.40
N ILE A 258 -6.57 -1.78 -0.24
CA ILE A 258 -6.98 -1.08 0.98
C ILE A 258 -5.97 -1.35 2.10
N PHE A 259 -5.63 -0.29 2.83
CA PHE A 259 -4.95 -0.37 4.13
C PHE A 259 -5.74 0.44 5.17
N ASN A 260 -5.39 0.32 6.45
CA ASN A 260 -5.93 1.12 7.54
C ASN A 260 -4.83 1.76 8.39
N THR A 261 -5.20 2.81 9.12
CA THR A 261 -4.30 3.56 10.00
C THR A 261 -4.39 3.10 11.45
N LEU A 262 -4.90 1.89 11.70
CA LEU A 262 -5.00 1.34 13.06
C LEU A 262 -3.62 1.27 13.72
N ASN A 263 -2.63 0.70 13.03
CA ASN A 263 -1.23 0.70 13.42
C ASN A 263 -0.46 1.81 12.71
N THR A 264 0.58 2.34 13.36
CA THR A 264 1.53 3.30 12.76
C THR A 264 2.29 2.70 11.57
N PRO A 265 2.86 3.54 10.69
CA PRO A 265 3.66 3.08 9.56
C PRO A 265 4.73 2.07 9.98
N ASN A 266 4.88 1.02 9.17
CA ASN A 266 5.87 -0.04 9.37
C ASN A 266 5.83 -0.74 10.74
N SER A 267 4.70 -0.64 11.46
CA SER A 267 4.50 -1.21 12.79
C SER A 267 5.01 -2.65 12.90
N PRO A 268 5.62 -3.02 14.04
CA PRO A 268 6.03 -4.39 14.32
C PRO A 268 4.84 -5.34 14.49
N ASN A 269 3.63 -4.82 14.70
CA ASN A 269 2.42 -5.65 14.72
C ASN A 269 2.17 -6.21 13.32
N PRO A 270 1.95 -7.53 13.16
CA PRO A 270 1.62 -8.13 11.88
C PRO A 270 0.26 -7.67 11.36
N ASP A 271 0.04 -7.83 10.06
CA ASP A 271 -1.29 -7.71 9.47
C ASP A 271 -2.08 -8.99 9.76
N CYS A 272 -3.32 -8.83 10.23
CA CYS A 272 -4.15 -9.96 10.66
C CYS A 272 -5.62 -9.74 10.41
N HIS A 273 -6.38 -10.84 10.34
CA HIS A 273 -7.83 -10.81 10.43
C HIS A 273 -8.39 -11.96 11.27
N ASP A 274 -9.64 -11.79 11.72
CA ASP A 274 -10.35 -12.75 12.58
C ASP A 274 -10.93 -13.95 11.83
N CYS A 275 -11.17 -13.77 10.54
CA CYS A 275 -11.90 -14.76 9.78
C CYS A 275 -11.15 -16.09 9.65
N ALA A 276 -11.83 -17.17 10.04
CA ALA A 276 -11.32 -18.54 10.02
C ALA A 276 -11.76 -19.35 8.78
N GLY A 277 -12.89 -18.99 8.17
CA GLY A 277 -13.52 -19.75 7.06
C GLY A 277 -13.52 -19.04 5.70
N CYS A 278 -13.04 -17.81 5.60
CA CYS A 278 -12.89 -17.08 4.33
C CYS A 278 -11.83 -17.75 3.48
N GLY A 279 -12.09 -17.88 2.19
CA GLY A 279 -11.09 -18.36 1.23
C GLY A 279 -9.96 -17.35 1.01
N TRP A 280 -10.15 -16.08 1.38
CA TRP A 280 -9.24 -14.99 1.04
C TRP A 280 -9.34 -13.79 2.02
N TYR A 281 -9.20 -12.55 1.53
CA TYR A 281 -9.16 -11.34 2.36
C TYR A 281 -10.54 -10.68 2.66
N ASP A 282 -11.64 -11.40 2.48
CA ASP A 282 -13.02 -10.94 2.65
C ASP A 282 -13.45 -10.86 4.13
N SER A 283 -12.69 -10.13 4.93
CA SER A 283 -12.84 -10.10 6.39
C SER A 283 -12.45 -8.77 7.00
N GLN A 284 -12.89 -8.54 8.24
CA GLN A 284 -12.41 -7.41 9.04
C GLN A 284 -10.97 -7.66 9.44
N GLY A 285 -10.12 -6.64 9.40
CA GLY A 285 -8.70 -6.86 9.61
C GLY A 285 -7.89 -5.61 9.92
N VAL A 286 -6.61 -5.85 10.11
CA VAL A 286 -5.56 -4.84 10.30
C VAL A 286 -4.62 -5.00 9.11
N TRP A 287 -4.51 -3.97 8.28
CA TRP A 287 -3.62 -3.91 7.13
C TRP A 287 -2.86 -2.60 7.18
N THR A 288 -1.61 -2.66 7.57
CA THR A 288 -0.85 -1.46 7.97
C THR A 288 -0.22 -0.78 6.75
N ALA A 289 -0.01 0.53 6.80
CA ALA A 289 0.87 1.22 5.85
C ALA A 289 2.31 0.71 6.01
N ARG A 290 2.94 0.29 4.91
CA ARG A 290 4.25 -0.39 4.93
C ARG A 290 5.09 0.03 3.74
N SER A 291 6.38 0.26 3.97
CA SER A 291 7.34 0.63 2.93
C SER A 291 8.70 0.00 3.21
N ARG A 292 9.51 -0.12 2.15
CA ARG A 292 10.93 -0.51 2.24
C ARG A 292 11.86 0.70 2.34
N HIS A 293 11.34 1.91 2.24
CA HIS A 293 12.08 3.12 2.54
C HIS A 293 12.50 3.13 4.02
N THR A 294 13.68 3.68 4.30
CA THR A 294 14.19 3.77 5.66
C THR A 294 13.41 4.81 6.46
N GLY A 295 12.85 4.39 7.59
CA GLY A 295 12.33 5.27 8.64
C GLY A 295 10.92 5.83 8.41
N GLY A 296 10.17 5.35 7.42
CA GLY A 296 8.81 5.83 7.17
C GLY A 296 8.16 5.29 5.91
N VAL A 297 7.01 5.87 5.59
CA VAL A 297 6.21 5.57 4.39
C VAL A 297 5.84 6.88 3.70
N GLN A 298 5.71 6.86 2.37
CA GLN A 298 5.05 7.96 1.67
C GLN A 298 3.53 7.82 1.78
N VAL A 299 2.85 8.93 2.01
CA VAL A 299 1.39 9.03 2.02
C VAL A 299 0.93 10.16 1.13
N LEU A 300 -0.25 9.98 0.55
CA LEU A 300 -1.01 10.99 -0.16
C LEU A 300 -2.12 11.49 0.76
N MET A 301 -2.17 12.80 0.96
CA MET A 301 -3.23 13.49 1.67
C MET A 301 -4.44 13.71 0.74
N ALA A 302 -5.63 13.92 1.30
CA ALA A 302 -6.88 14.09 0.56
C ALA A 302 -6.95 15.38 -0.28
N ASP A 303 -6.04 16.35 -0.05
CA ASP A 303 -5.82 17.52 -0.89
C ASP A 303 -4.81 17.29 -2.04
N GLY A 304 -4.29 16.07 -2.16
CA GLY A 304 -3.32 15.68 -3.17
C GLY A 304 -1.86 16.01 -2.81
N ALA A 305 -1.55 16.49 -1.61
CA ALA A 305 -0.18 16.63 -1.13
C ALA A 305 0.45 15.27 -0.80
N VAL A 306 1.74 15.12 -1.04
CA VAL A 306 2.49 13.90 -0.66
C VAL A 306 3.41 14.23 0.52
N LYS A 307 3.32 13.44 1.58
CA LYS A 307 4.11 13.59 2.80
C LYS A 307 4.84 12.29 3.11
N PHE A 308 6.03 12.39 3.68
CA PHE A 308 6.74 11.24 4.22
C PHE A 308 6.51 11.18 5.73
N ILE A 309 5.83 10.14 6.19
CA ILE A 309 5.48 9.97 7.60
C ILE A 309 6.44 8.96 8.23
N GLY A 310 7.03 9.37 9.35
CA GLY A 310 8.03 8.55 10.04
C GLY A 310 7.42 7.36 10.79
N ASP A 311 8.22 6.30 10.97
CA ASP A 311 7.82 5.13 11.77
C ASP A 311 7.53 5.49 13.24
N SER A 312 8.10 6.60 13.72
CA SER A 312 7.95 7.13 15.08
C SER A 312 6.89 8.23 15.21
N VAL A 313 5.98 8.36 14.24
CA VAL A 313 4.84 9.28 14.34
C VAL A 313 4.01 8.96 15.60
N ASP A 314 3.44 10.00 16.21
CA ASP A 314 2.52 9.80 17.34
C ASP A 314 1.33 8.95 16.89
N PHE A 315 1.03 7.92 17.70
CA PHE A 315 -0.02 6.95 17.40
C PHE A 315 -1.40 7.59 17.26
N THR A 316 -1.72 8.54 18.14
CA THR A 316 -3.04 9.20 18.14
C THR A 316 -3.17 10.11 16.94
N ASN A 317 -2.14 10.90 16.62
CA ASN A 317 -2.13 11.75 15.43
C ASN A 317 -2.26 10.91 14.16
N TRP A 318 -1.57 9.77 14.07
CA TRP A 318 -1.68 8.87 12.91
C TRP A 318 -3.08 8.28 12.73
N GLN A 319 -3.72 7.82 13.82
CA GLN A 319 -5.10 7.33 13.74
C GLN A 319 -6.05 8.44 13.28
N ARG A 320 -5.96 9.63 13.90
CA ARG A 320 -6.80 10.78 13.53
C ARG A 320 -6.55 11.25 12.10
N ALA A 321 -5.31 11.22 11.61
CA ALA A 321 -5.00 11.51 10.21
C ALA A 321 -5.63 10.50 9.25
N GLY A 322 -5.98 9.29 9.67
CA GLY A 322 -6.79 8.39 8.86
C GLY A 322 -8.29 8.62 8.99
N GLY A 323 -8.74 9.27 10.07
CA GLY A 323 -10.12 9.70 10.25
C GLY A 323 -10.44 10.86 9.32
N ALA A 324 -11.63 10.84 8.73
CA ALA A 324 -12.08 11.89 7.81
C ALA A 324 -13.34 12.62 8.28
N PHE A 325 -13.98 12.15 9.35
CA PHE A 325 -15.34 12.55 9.75
C PHE A 325 -15.51 12.77 11.25
N ASP A 326 -14.43 12.85 12.04
CA ASP A 326 -14.56 12.92 13.51
C ASP A 326 -14.56 14.35 14.08
N GLY A 327 -14.23 15.34 13.25
CA GLY A 327 -14.09 16.76 13.59
C GLY A 327 -12.94 17.06 14.55
N ALA A 328 -12.08 16.08 14.83
CA ALA A 328 -11.06 16.20 15.87
C ALA A 328 -9.81 16.91 15.34
N PRO A 329 -9.16 17.75 16.17
CA PRO A 329 -7.90 18.37 15.78
C PRO A 329 -6.82 17.30 15.61
N ILE A 330 -6.14 17.35 14.47
CA ILE A 330 -4.98 16.53 14.11
C ILE A 330 -3.73 17.37 14.42
N GLY A 331 -2.82 16.83 15.25
CA GLY A 331 -1.52 17.44 15.48
C GLY A 331 -0.60 17.28 14.27
N ASP A 332 0.62 17.83 14.35
CA ASP A 332 1.59 17.69 13.26
C ASP A 332 1.93 16.20 13.03
N LEU A 333 2.02 15.84 11.73
CA LEU A 333 2.35 14.52 11.21
C LEU A 333 3.79 14.45 10.69
#